data_AF-A0AAE0MZ71-F1
#
_entry.id   AF-A0AAE0MZ71-F1
#
_cell.length_a   1.000
_cell.length_b   1.000
_cell.length_c   1.000
_cell.angle_alpha   90.00
_cell.angle_beta   90.00
_cell.angle_gamma   90.00
#
_symmetry.space_group_name_H-M   'P 1'
#
loop_
_entity.id
_entity.type
_entity.pdbx_description
1 polymer ?
#
loop_
_entity_poly.entity_id
_entity_poly.type
_entity_poly.pdbx_seq_one_letter_code
_entity_poly.pdbx_strand_id
1 'polypeptide(L)'
;RFEGVEADIRELKADVHQLKADVKEIKVTIGEMQGTMGEMQVTMRQIEVRARNGKLKNPTARIRPIPIFAQGRGAQEPDPARFPKYADQFYGLRKPQKERDHLMLEYLSTFYDIQQEAADASESGENVPVDPERAVELLEEILGLDEDNFAEFRARAQRFADQSPPAAEKR
;
A
#
# COMPACT_ATOMS: atom_id res chain seq x y z
N ARG A 1 -28.60 32.37 -55.76
CA ARG A 1 -27.20 31.86 -55.66
C ARG A 1 -26.65 31.94 -54.23
N PHE A 2 -27.03 32.95 -53.43
CA PHE A 2 -26.61 33.08 -52.02
C PHE A 2 -27.41 32.22 -51.02
N GLU A 3 -28.69 31.93 -51.29
CA GLU A 3 -29.53 31.13 -50.40
C GLU A 3 -28.99 29.71 -50.12
N GLY A 4 -28.40 29.04 -51.12
CA GLY A 4 -27.74 27.74 -50.93
C GLY A 4 -26.52 27.84 -50.00
N VAL A 5 -25.71 28.90 -50.17
CA VAL A 5 -24.54 29.15 -49.30
C VAL A 5 -24.98 29.43 -47.86
N GLU A 6 -26.09 30.12 -47.65
CA GLU A 6 -26.63 30.34 -46.30
C GLU A 6 -27.12 29.06 -45.63
N ALA A 7 -27.75 28.15 -46.39
CA ALA A 7 -28.15 26.85 -45.91
C ALA A 7 -26.93 26.00 -45.51
N ASP A 8 -25.93 25.93 -46.38
CA ASP A 8 -24.67 25.21 -46.13
C ASP A 8 -23.95 25.76 -44.87
N ILE A 9 -23.94 27.09 -44.67
CA ILE A 9 -23.36 27.71 -43.47
C ILE A 9 -24.13 27.33 -42.19
N ARG A 10 -25.47 27.21 -42.25
CA ARG A 10 -26.28 26.79 -41.09
C ARG A 10 -26.03 25.33 -40.74
N GLU A 11 -25.95 24.47 -41.74
CA GLU A 11 -25.61 23.05 -41.57
C GLU A 11 -24.22 22.89 -40.98
N LEU A 12 -23.20 23.54 -41.55
CA LEU A 12 -21.83 23.54 -41.02
C LEU A 12 -21.76 24.01 -39.57
N LYS A 13 -22.57 25.01 -39.18
CA LYS A 13 -22.64 25.44 -37.77
C LYS A 13 -23.20 24.34 -36.88
N ALA A 14 -24.27 23.66 -37.31
CA ALA A 14 -24.86 22.55 -36.56
C ALA A 14 -23.85 21.41 -36.39
N ASP A 15 -23.16 21.02 -37.47
CA ASP A 15 -22.13 19.98 -37.44
C ASP A 15 -20.97 20.35 -36.51
N VAL A 16 -20.49 21.60 -36.55
CA VAL A 16 -19.45 22.09 -35.63
C VAL A 16 -19.93 22.07 -34.18
N HIS A 17 -21.21 22.35 -33.93
CA HIS A 17 -21.79 22.23 -32.59
C HIS A 17 -21.84 20.78 -32.11
N GLN A 18 -22.21 19.84 -32.98
CA GLN A 18 -22.22 18.41 -32.67
C GLN A 18 -20.81 17.89 -32.40
N LEU A 19 -19.84 18.19 -33.28
CA LEU A 19 -18.44 17.82 -33.09
C LEU A 19 -17.86 18.35 -31.78
N LYS A 20 -18.26 19.55 -31.34
CA LYS A 20 -17.86 20.09 -30.03
C LYS A 20 -18.44 19.30 -28.87
N ALA A 21 -19.65 18.76 -29.01
CA ALA A 21 -20.26 17.89 -28.00
C ALA A 21 -19.53 16.54 -27.95
N ASP A 22 -19.31 15.91 -29.10
CA ASP A 22 -18.62 14.62 -29.22
C ASP A 22 -17.19 14.71 -28.65
N VAL A 23 -16.45 15.80 -28.95
CA VAL A 23 -15.10 16.03 -28.40
C VAL A 23 -15.13 16.20 -26.88
N LYS A 24 -16.19 16.77 -26.29
CA LYS A 24 -16.31 16.87 -24.83
C LYS A 24 -16.53 15.50 -24.21
N GLU A 25 -17.39 14.67 -24.80
CA GLU A 25 -17.65 13.32 -24.34
C GLU A 25 -16.38 12.45 -24.40
N ILE A 26 -15.66 12.48 -25.52
CA ILE A 26 -14.38 11.77 -25.68
C ILE A 26 -13.38 12.17 -24.58
N LYS A 27 -13.32 13.45 -24.21
CA LYS A 27 -12.42 13.91 -23.13
C LYS A 27 -12.79 13.31 -21.77
N VAL A 28 -14.09 13.16 -21.48
CA VAL A 28 -14.54 12.52 -20.24
C VAL A 28 -14.11 11.05 -20.24
N THR A 29 -14.41 10.31 -21.32
CA THR A 29 -14.05 8.89 -21.45
C THR A 29 -12.54 8.67 -21.34
N ILE A 30 -11.72 9.51 -21.98
CA ILE A 30 -10.25 9.43 -21.85
C ILE A 30 -9.82 9.63 -20.40
N GLY A 31 -10.43 10.57 -19.67
CA GLY A 31 -10.12 10.79 -18.26
C GLY A 31 -10.43 9.57 -17.38
N GLU A 32 -11.58 8.92 -17.61
CA GLU A 32 -11.98 7.69 -16.91
C GLU A 32 -11.03 6.52 -17.22
N MET A 33 -10.64 6.37 -18.49
CA MET A 33 -9.66 5.37 -18.90
C MET A 33 -8.29 5.59 -18.25
N GLN A 34 -7.84 6.84 -18.14
CA GLN A 34 -6.60 7.18 -17.45
C GLN A 34 -6.64 6.82 -15.96
N GLY A 35 -7.77 7.09 -15.29
CA GLY A 35 -7.98 6.69 -13.90
C GLY A 35 -7.89 5.18 -13.71
N THR A 36 -8.62 4.42 -14.54
CA THR A 36 -8.64 2.95 -14.53
C THR A 36 -7.24 2.37 -14.79
N MET A 37 -6.50 2.95 -15.75
CA MET A 37 -5.13 2.52 -16.05
C MET A 37 -4.18 2.76 -14.87
N GLY A 38 -4.35 3.87 -14.15
CA GLY A 38 -3.58 4.18 -12.94
C GLY A 38 -3.82 3.16 -11.82
N GLU A 39 -5.07 2.79 -11.57
CA GLU A 39 -5.44 1.79 -10.57
C GLU A 39 -4.87 0.40 -10.91
N MET A 40 -4.93 0.03 -12.19
CA MET A 40 -4.35 -1.23 -12.68
C MET A 40 -2.83 -1.29 -12.49
N GLN A 41 -2.12 -0.19 -12.79
CA GLN A 41 -0.67 -0.10 -12.58
C GLN A 41 -0.30 -0.28 -11.10
N VAL A 42 -1.06 0.32 -10.18
CA VAL A 42 -0.85 0.12 -8.74
C VAL A 42 -1.08 -1.34 -8.38
N THR A 43 -2.19 -1.93 -8.79
CA THR A 43 -2.51 -3.34 -8.52
C THR A 43 -1.40 -4.29 -9.00
N MET A 44 -0.87 -4.09 -10.21
CA MET A 44 0.27 -4.86 -10.72
C MET A 44 1.50 -4.74 -9.82
N ARG A 45 1.81 -3.53 -9.37
CA ARG A 45 2.93 -3.27 -8.45
C ARG A 45 2.72 -3.92 -7.08
N GLN A 46 1.50 -3.90 -6.55
CA GLN A 46 1.16 -4.56 -5.30
C GLN A 46 1.42 -6.07 -5.39
N ILE A 47 0.98 -6.72 -6.47
CA ILE A 47 1.19 -8.15 -6.71
C ILE A 47 2.68 -8.48 -6.80
N GLU A 48 3.46 -7.71 -7.56
CA GLU A 48 4.91 -7.91 -7.68
C GLU A 48 5.61 -7.81 -6.33
N VAL A 49 5.29 -6.76 -5.55
CA VAL A 49 5.89 -6.52 -4.24
C VAL A 49 5.49 -7.63 -3.26
N ARG A 50 4.21 -8.03 -3.23
CA ARG A 50 3.72 -9.12 -2.38
C ARG A 50 4.45 -10.43 -2.67
N ALA A 51 4.53 -10.80 -3.95
CA ALA A 51 5.22 -12.02 -4.39
C ALA A 51 6.72 -12.00 -4.08
N ARG A 52 7.37 -10.82 -4.06
CA ARG A 52 8.76 -10.67 -3.65
C ARG A 52 8.91 -10.78 -2.13
N ASN A 53 8.08 -10.07 -1.37
CA ASN A 53 8.12 -10.05 0.08
C ASN A 53 7.89 -11.46 0.65
N GLY A 54 6.97 -12.23 0.06
CA GLY A 54 6.67 -13.60 0.50
C GLY A 54 7.77 -14.61 0.19
N LYS A 55 8.83 -14.21 -0.52
CA LYS A 55 10.03 -15.02 -0.77
C LYS A 55 11.20 -14.64 0.14
N LEU A 56 11.02 -13.67 1.03
CA LEU A 56 12.07 -13.23 1.94
C LEU A 56 12.33 -14.32 2.98
N LYS A 57 13.56 -14.84 3.00
CA LYS A 57 14.04 -15.80 4.02
C LYS A 57 15.03 -15.21 5.00
N ASN A 58 15.65 -14.08 4.64
CA ASN A 58 16.61 -13.37 5.49
C ASN A 58 15.87 -12.28 6.27
N PRO A 59 15.79 -12.33 7.61
CA PRO A 59 15.07 -11.33 8.42
C PRO A 59 15.61 -9.91 8.28
N THR A 60 16.87 -9.76 7.86
CA THR A 60 17.54 -8.46 7.64
C THR A 60 17.38 -7.94 6.21
N ALA A 61 16.75 -8.71 5.33
CA ALA A 61 16.46 -8.26 3.97
C ALA A 61 15.37 -7.19 3.98
N ARG A 62 15.47 -6.24 3.03
CA ARG A 62 14.54 -5.12 2.97
C ARG A 62 13.15 -5.54 2.50
N ILE A 63 12.16 -5.24 3.33
CA ILE A 63 10.74 -5.28 2.99
C ILE A 63 10.47 -4.12 2.02
N ARG A 64 9.74 -4.39 0.93
CA ARG A 64 9.27 -3.34 0.05
C ARG A 64 7.84 -2.93 0.45
N PRO A 65 7.54 -1.63 0.54
CA PRO A 65 6.20 -1.17 0.84
C PRO A 65 5.25 -1.45 -0.33
N ILE A 66 3.98 -1.67 0.00
CA ILE A 66 2.92 -1.86 -0.99
C ILE A 66 2.19 -0.52 -1.15
N PRO A 67 2.14 0.04 -2.38
CA PRO A 67 1.45 1.31 -2.61
C PRO A 67 -0.06 1.14 -2.53
N ILE A 68 -0.77 2.19 -2.11
CA ILE A 68 -2.24 2.28 -2.19
C ILE A 68 -2.63 3.18 -3.38
N PHE A 69 -3.82 2.96 -3.94
CA PHE A 69 -4.39 3.86 -4.94
C PHE A 69 -5.44 4.74 -4.27
N ALA A 70 -5.25 6.05 -4.30
CA ALA A 70 -6.26 7.00 -3.84
C ALA A 70 -6.85 7.75 -5.03
N GLN A 71 -8.18 7.73 -5.15
CA GLN A 71 -8.87 8.44 -6.22
C GLN A 71 -8.47 9.92 -6.24
N GLY A 72 -8.12 10.44 -7.41
CA GLY A 72 -7.67 11.82 -7.61
C GLY A 72 -6.23 12.15 -7.17
N ARG A 73 -5.56 11.29 -6.39
CA ARG A 73 -4.13 11.44 -6.04
C ARG A 73 -3.22 10.39 -6.67
N GLY A 74 -3.78 9.32 -7.20
CA GLY A 74 -3.04 8.22 -7.84
C GLY A 74 -2.34 7.31 -6.82
N ALA A 75 -1.24 6.72 -7.24
CA ALA A 75 -0.43 5.83 -6.42
C ALA A 75 0.24 6.59 -5.26
N GLN A 76 0.04 6.13 -4.04
CA GLN A 76 0.71 6.64 -2.85
C GLN A 76 1.53 5.54 -2.19
N GLU A 77 2.76 5.90 -1.80
CA GLU A 77 3.64 5.05 -1.00
C GLU A 77 3.62 5.51 0.45
N PRO A 78 3.79 4.58 1.42
CA PRO A 78 3.95 4.96 2.80
C PRO A 78 5.28 5.71 3.01
N ASP A 79 5.32 6.56 4.03
CA ASP A 79 6.51 7.29 4.44
C ASP A 79 7.63 6.30 4.79
N PRO A 80 8.76 6.30 4.06
CA PRO A 80 9.88 5.40 4.32
C PRO A 80 10.48 5.50 5.72
N ALA A 81 10.31 6.64 6.42
CA ALA A 81 10.76 6.82 7.79
C ALA A 81 9.87 6.11 8.82
N ARG A 82 8.58 5.93 8.47
CA ARG A 82 7.52 5.28 9.27
C ARG A 82 7.14 3.91 8.71
N PHE A 83 8.05 3.28 7.97
CA PHE A 83 7.87 1.94 7.44
C PHE A 83 8.95 0.99 7.98
N PRO A 84 8.61 -0.23 8.40
CA PRO A 84 9.56 -1.20 8.92
C PRO A 84 10.48 -1.68 7.79
N LYS A 85 11.79 -1.55 7.99
CA LYS A 85 12.77 -1.84 6.94
C LYS A 85 12.98 -3.34 6.75
N TYR A 86 12.86 -4.13 7.81
CA TYR A 86 13.22 -5.56 7.83
C TYR A 86 12.23 -6.35 8.69
N ALA A 87 12.23 -7.69 8.55
CA ALA A 87 11.25 -8.57 9.20
C ALA A 87 11.31 -8.47 10.73
N ASP A 88 12.51 -8.43 11.33
CA ASP A 88 12.65 -8.33 12.79
C ASP A 88 12.03 -7.04 13.35
N GLN A 89 12.16 -5.93 12.61
CA GLN A 89 11.53 -4.67 12.98
C GLN A 89 10.00 -4.76 12.82
N PHE A 90 9.53 -5.37 11.72
CA PHE A 90 8.12 -5.54 11.42
C PHE A 90 7.40 -6.39 12.49
N TYR A 91 7.87 -7.62 12.74
CA TYR A 91 7.26 -8.52 13.73
C TYR A 91 7.43 -8.01 15.17
N GLY A 92 8.47 -7.21 15.44
CA GLY A 92 8.63 -6.50 16.71
C GLY A 92 7.48 -5.51 17.02
N LEU A 93 6.75 -5.04 16.00
CA LEU A 93 5.59 -4.15 16.19
C LEU A 93 4.41 -4.84 16.88
N ARG A 94 4.40 -6.17 17.03
CA ARG A 94 3.39 -6.88 17.85
C ARG A 94 3.51 -6.49 19.33
N LYS A 95 4.71 -6.10 19.76
CA LYS A 95 5.01 -5.70 21.14
C LYS A 95 5.84 -4.42 21.13
N PRO A 96 5.24 -3.28 20.71
CA PRO A 96 5.97 -2.03 20.57
C PRO A 96 6.54 -1.62 21.93
N GLN A 97 7.84 -1.29 21.95
CA GLN A 97 8.58 -0.95 23.18
C GLN A 97 8.91 0.55 23.27
N LYS A 98 9.00 1.21 22.13
CA LYS A 98 9.40 2.63 22.02
C LYS A 98 8.25 3.41 21.44
N GLU A 99 8.16 4.69 21.82
CA GLU A 99 7.20 5.65 21.25
C GLU A 99 7.21 5.63 19.71
N ARG A 100 8.40 5.53 19.12
CA ARG A 100 8.57 5.41 17.67
C ARG A 100 7.82 4.21 17.07
N ASP A 101 7.79 3.08 17.77
CA ASP A 101 7.16 1.84 17.29
C ASP A 101 5.64 1.96 17.35
N HIS A 102 5.10 2.60 18.41
CA HIS A 102 3.68 2.93 18.52
C HIS A 102 3.23 3.86 17.39
N LEU A 103 3.95 4.97 17.19
CA LEU A 103 3.66 5.93 16.11
C LEU A 103 3.82 5.32 14.71
N MET A 104 4.75 4.38 14.55
CA MET A 104 4.92 3.64 13.30
C MET A 104 3.70 2.77 13.03
N LEU A 105 3.24 2.01 14.03
CA LEU A 105 2.10 1.13 13.87
C LEU A 105 0.81 1.92 13.63
N GLU A 106 0.56 2.99 14.38
CA GLU A 106 -0.57 3.91 14.18
C GLU A 106 -0.58 4.49 12.75
N TYR A 107 0.58 4.94 12.27
CA TYR A 107 0.73 5.44 10.92
C TYR A 107 0.38 4.38 9.87
N LEU A 108 0.90 3.15 10.02
CA LEU A 108 0.66 2.06 9.08
C LEU A 108 -0.82 1.63 9.10
N SER A 109 -1.43 1.54 10.28
CA SER A 109 -2.86 1.24 10.42
C SER A 109 -3.71 2.28 9.70
N THR A 110 -3.38 3.57 9.84
CA THR A 110 -4.08 4.64 9.14
C THR A 110 -3.84 4.58 7.63
N PHE A 111 -2.60 4.33 7.20
CA PHE A 111 -2.24 4.32 5.79
C PHE A 111 -2.87 3.14 5.02
N TYR A 112 -2.89 1.96 5.62
CA TYR A 112 -3.47 0.75 5.01
C TYR A 112 -4.94 0.52 5.37
N ASP A 113 -5.58 1.49 6.04
CA ASP A 113 -6.99 1.43 6.46
C ASP A 113 -7.33 0.15 7.25
N ILE A 114 -6.49 -0.16 8.24
CA ILE A 114 -6.68 -1.32 9.11
C ILE A 114 -7.77 -1.02 10.13
N GLN A 115 -8.95 -1.53 9.87
CA GLN A 115 -10.10 -1.44 10.76
C GLN A 115 -10.08 -2.57 11.78
N GLN A 116 -10.32 -2.25 13.04
CA GLN A 116 -10.64 -3.25 14.05
C GLN A 116 -12.12 -3.56 13.92
N GLU A 117 -12.48 -4.79 13.52
CA GLU A 117 -13.87 -5.24 13.59
C GLU A 117 -14.30 -5.18 15.06
N ALA A 118 -15.15 -4.21 15.38
CA ALA A 118 -15.68 -4.05 16.72
C ALA A 118 -16.52 -5.29 17.04
N ALA A 119 -15.93 -6.23 17.78
CA ALA A 119 -16.68 -7.26 18.46
C ALA A 119 -17.54 -6.58 19.53
N ASP A 120 -18.75 -6.17 19.15
CA ASP A 120 -19.89 -5.88 20.01
C ASP A 120 -19.61 -5.03 21.27
N ALA A 121 -18.95 -3.87 21.13
CA ALA A 121 -18.83 -2.94 22.25
C ALA A 121 -18.99 -1.46 21.84
N SER A 122 -20.21 -0.99 22.06
CA SER A 122 -20.59 0.35 22.52
C SER A 122 -20.62 1.51 21.52
N GLU A 123 -21.78 2.18 21.53
CA GLU A 123 -22.18 3.43 20.89
C GLU A 123 -21.36 4.68 21.29
N SER A 124 -20.12 4.52 21.71
CA SER A 124 -19.19 5.62 21.97
C SER A 124 -18.22 5.69 20.80
N GLY A 125 -18.28 6.76 20.01
CA GLY A 125 -17.34 7.07 18.92
C GLY A 125 -15.92 7.37 19.41
N GLU A 126 -15.41 6.56 20.32
CA GLU A 126 -14.06 6.59 20.85
C GLU A 126 -13.21 5.68 19.95
N ASN A 127 -12.14 6.25 19.36
CA ASN A 127 -11.17 5.49 18.57
C ASN A 127 -10.61 4.36 19.44
N VAL A 128 -11.08 3.13 19.21
CA VAL A 128 -10.52 1.95 19.87
C VAL A 128 -9.08 1.82 19.41
N PRO A 129 -8.08 1.84 20.32
CA PRO A 129 -6.70 1.65 19.94
C PRO A 129 -6.54 0.29 19.26
N VAL A 130 -6.07 0.28 18.01
CA VAL A 130 -5.86 -0.95 17.24
C VAL A 130 -4.95 -1.87 18.04
N ASP A 131 -5.44 -3.09 18.33
CA ASP A 131 -4.62 -4.11 18.99
C ASP A 131 -3.34 -4.38 18.18
N PRO A 132 -2.14 -4.19 18.75
CA PRO A 132 -0.90 -4.32 18.00
C PRO A 132 -0.67 -5.71 17.40
N GLU A 133 -1.10 -6.77 18.08
CA GLU A 133 -0.94 -8.13 17.57
C GLU A 133 -1.80 -8.33 16.31
N ARG A 134 -3.08 -7.95 16.38
CA ARG A 134 -4.00 -8.00 15.24
C ARG A 134 -3.57 -7.08 14.09
N ALA A 135 -3.08 -5.88 14.40
CA ALA A 135 -2.59 -4.94 13.37
C ALA A 135 -1.45 -5.55 12.56
N VAL A 136 -0.48 -6.18 13.23
CA VAL A 136 0.65 -6.81 12.54
C VAL A 136 0.23 -8.02 11.73
N GLU A 137 -0.74 -8.81 12.20
CA GLU A 137 -1.30 -9.92 11.44
C GLU A 137 -1.94 -9.44 10.12
N LEU A 138 -2.74 -8.38 10.17
CA LEU A 138 -3.35 -7.78 8.96
C LEU A 138 -2.29 -7.16 8.06
N LEU A 139 -1.30 -6.47 8.62
CA LEU A 139 -0.18 -5.93 7.84
C LEU A 139 0.65 -7.04 7.19
N GLU A 140 0.80 -8.20 7.83
CA GLU A 140 1.55 -9.33 7.30
C GLU A 140 0.88 -9.84 6.02
N GLU A 141 -0.44 -10.03 6.05
CA GLU A 141 -1.25 -10.39 4.89
C GLU A 141 -1.14 -9.33 3.79
N ILE A 142 -1.34 -8.05 4.14
CA ILE A 142 -1.29 -6.94 3.19
C ILE A 142 0.07 -6.94 2.48
N LEU A 143 1.16 -6.90 3.25
CA LEU A 143 2.55 -6.81 2.78
C LEU A 143 3.06 -8.10 2.11
N GLY A 144 2.32 -9.21 2.21
CA GLY A 144 2.73 -10.52 1.72
C GLY A 144 3.95 -11.05 2.43
N LEU A 145 4.03 -10.85 3.74
CA LEU A 145 5.06 -11.47 4.56
C LEU A 145 4.53 -12.80 5.09
N ASP A 146 5.46 -13.65 5.50
CA ASP A 146 5.16 -14.95 6.09
C ASP A 146 6.27 -15.25 7.08
N GLU A 147 5.91 -15.26 8.36
CA GLU A 147 6.83 -15.38 9.49
C GLU A 147 7.63 -16.68 9.46
N ASP A 148 7.04 -17.76 8.92
CA ASP A 148 7.65 -19.08 8.88
C ASP A 148 8.85 -19.14 7.93
N ASN A 149 8.88 -18.28 6.90
CA ASN A 149 10.03 -18.18 5.99
C ASN A 149 11.33 -17.77 6.71
N PHE A 150 11.23 -17.16 7.89
CA PHE A 150 12.36 -16.70 8.68
C PHE A 150 12.78 -17.70 9.77
N ALA A 151 11.99 -18.75 10.01
CA ALA A 151 12.22 -19.70 11.10
C ALA A 151 13.56 -20.43 10.97
N GLU A 152 13.90 -20.91 9.77
CA GLU A 152 15.17 -21.60 9.51
C GLU A 152 16.40 -20.70 9.76
N PHE A 153 16.31 -19.43 9.36
CA PHE A 153 17.38 -18.46 9.58
C PHE A 153 17.60 -18.22 11.08
N ARG A 154 16.51 -18.01 11.84
CA ARG A 154 16.55 -17.83 13.29
C ARG A 154 17.16 -19.06 13.99
N ALA A 155 16.72 -20.26 13.60
CA ALA A 155 17.26 -21.52 14.15
C ALA A 155 18.75 -21.69 13.86
N ARG A 156 19.19 -21.36 12.63
CA ARG A 156 20.61 -21.39 12.25
C ARG A 156 21.42 -20.40 13.10
N ALA A 157 20.95 -19.15 13.23
CA ALA A 157 21.64 -18.13 14.01
C ALA A 157 21.80 -18.53 15.49
N GLN A 158 20.77 -19.11 16.10
CA GLN A 158 20.82 -19.63 17.47
C GLN A 158 21.88 -20.73 17.64
N ARG A 159 21.93 -21.71 16.74
CA ARG A 159 22.95 -22.78 16.79
C ARG A 159 24.38 -22.23 16.69
N PHE A 160 24.60 -21.21 15.87
CA PHE A 160 25.91 -20.55 15.79
C PHE A 160 26.25 -19.80 17.08
N ALA A 161 25.28 -19.14 17.72
CA ALA A 161 25.48 -18.48 19.00
C ALA A 161 25.84 -19.49 20.11
N ASP A 162 25.12 -20.62 20.19
CA ASP A 162 25.36 -21.67 21.18
C ASP A 162 26.71 -22.38 21.00
N GLN A 163 27.21 -22.45 19.76
CA GLN A 163 28.51 -23.06 19.43
C GLN A 163 29.69 -22.09 19.52
N SER A 164 29.43 -20.79 19.68
CA SER A 164 30.49 -19.79 19.81
C SER A 164 31.03 -19.80 21.25
N PRO A 165 32.35 -20.00 21.48
CA PRO A 165 32.91 -19.89 22.82
C PRO A 165 32.70 -18.48 23.37
N PRO A 166 32.51 -18.30 24.70
CA PRO A 166 32.32 -16.99 25.30
C PRO A 166 33.48 -16.08 24.89
N ALA A 167 33.14 -14.88 24.41
CA ALA A 167 34.10 -13.90 23.96
C ALA A 167 35.20 -13.74 25.01
N ALA A 168 36.45 -14.04 24.65
CA ALA A 168 37.57 -13.96 25.55
C ALA A 168 37.59 -12.58 26.22
N GLU A 169 37.43 -12.55 27.55
CA GLU A 169 37.59 -11.36 28.37
C GLU A 169 38.98 -10.78 28.06
N LYS A 170 39.00 -9.64 27.36
CA LYS A 170 40.23 -8.87 27.17
C LYS A 170 40.64 -8.35 28.55
N ARG A 171 41.62 -9.02 29.15
CA ARG A 171 42.39 -8.57 30.31
C ARG A 171 43.25 -7.36 29.97
#